data_AF-A0A845Z860-F1
#
_entry.id   AF-A0A845Z860-F1
#
_cell.length_a   1.000
_cell.length_b   1.000
_cell.length_c   1.000
_cell.angle_alpha   90.00
_cell.angle_beta   90.00
_cell.angle_gamma   90.00
#
_symmetry.space_group_name_H-M   'P 1'
#
loop_
_entity.id
_entity.type
_entity.pdbx_description
1 polymer ?
#
loop_
_entity_poly.entity_id
_entity_poly.type
_entity_poly.pdbx_seq_one_letter_code
_entity_poly.pdbx_strand_id
1 'polypeptide(L)'
;MNQEQTLSISDQLPLVTSPDILKKAVIYKLDSHISGRGELAFPCLPGMLDHYTNIVESLFSHLGRPMPKERQLQLRQMIERKLAEGFNVSTTSILVIQYELVKPPKKGMACQVTVRSPSLGEQYESWVEKRKPPLFGSYPDARVLATVAEFGENISLKILDVGGGTGRNALPLARKGHNVDVLELTPAFIEQLEIAIATENLSMNVVKGDILDPLTRMQPAFYQLAIATEVVSHFRDVEQLRLFLAKMSDFICPGGINSEY
;
A
#
# COMPACT_ATOMS: atom_id res chain seq x y z
N MET A 1 -9.14 -71.31 -37.01
CA MET A 1 -10.55 -70.96 -36.76
C MET A 1 -10.61 -70.44 -35.32
N ASN A 2 -10.24 -69.17 -35.14
CA ASN A 2 -10.22 -68.51 -33.82
C ASN A 2 -11.64 -68.05 -33.50
N GLN A 3 -12.24 -68.60 -32.45
CA GLN A 3 -13.45 -68.04 -31.86
C GLN A 3 -13.04 -66.97 -30.88
N GLU A 4 -13.33 -65.71 -31.21
CA GLU A 4 -13.32 -64.59 -30.29
C GLU A 4 -14.33 -64.86 -29.18
N GLN A 5 -13.84 -65.14 -27.97
CA GLN A 5 -14.65 -65.04 -26.77
C GLN A 5 -14.86 -63.55 -26.46
N THR A 6 -15.94 -63.01 -26.99
CA THR A 6 -16.45 -61.68 -26.63
C THR A 6 -16.89 -61.75 -25.17
N LEU A 7 -16.14 -61.08 -24.29
CA LEU A 7 -16.53 -60.91 -22.89
C LEU A 7 -17.80 -60.05 -22.85
N SER A 8 -18.88 -60.66 -22.35
CA SER A 8 -20.19 -60.04 -22.12
C SER A 8 -20.04 -58.83 -21.19
N ILE A 9 -20.29 -57.63 -21.71
CA ILE A 9 -20.47 -56.41 -20.91
C ILE A 9 -21.82 -56.52 -20.20
N SER A 10 -21.88 -57.32 -19.14
CA SER A 10 -23.04 -57.40 -18.24
C SER A 10 -22.67 -56.82 -16.89
N ASP A 11 -22.60 -55.50 -16.84
CA ASP A 11 -22.85 -54.70 -15.64
C ASP A 11 -23.58 -53.43 -16.11
N GLN A 12 -24.77 -53.63 -16.70
CA GLN A 12 -25.71 -52.53 -16.85
C GLN A 12 -26.09 -52.09 -15.44
N LEU A 13 -25.49 -51.00 -14.98
CA LEU A 13 -25.90 -50.30 -13.76
C LEU A 13 -27.44 -50.20 -13.78
N PRO A 14 -28.12 -50.54 -12.67
CA PRO A 14 -29.58 -50.59 -12.64
C PRO A 14 -30.15 -49.26 -13.14
N LEU A 15 -31.10 -49.32 -14.07
CA LEU A 15 -31.76 -48.14 -14.61
C LEU A 15 -32.53 -47.44 -13.49
N VAL A 16 -31.96 -46.35 -12.95
CA VAL A 16 -32.60 -45.54 -11.92
C VAL A 16 -33.63 -44.63 -12.58
N THR A 17 -34.91 -44.97 -12.46
CA THR A 17 -36.03 -44.18 -13.02
C THR A 17 -36.71 -43.28 -11.99
N SER A 18 -36.38 -43.41 -10.69
CA SER A 18 -36.96 -42.57 -9.63
C SER A 18 -36.54 -41.10 -9.83
N PRO A 19 -37.50 -40.17 -10.04
CA PRO A 19 -37.20 -38.75 -10.22
C PRO A 19 -36.42 -38.15 -9.04
N ASP A 20 -36.66 -38.59 -7.81
CA ASP A 20 -35.98 -38.09 -6.62
C ASP A 20 -34.50 -38.50 -6.59
N ILE A 21 -34.18 -39.73 -6.99
CA ILE A 21 -32.80 -40.23 -7.05
C ILE A 21 -32.06 -39.52 -8.19
N LEU A 22 -32.70 -39.37 -9.35
CA LEU A 22 -32.14 -38.63 -10.49
C LEU A 22 -31.88 -37.17 -10.12
N LYS A 23 -32.81 -36.49 -9.44
CA LYS A 23 -32.63 -35.11 -8.97
C LYS A 23 -31.46 -35.00 -8.00
N LYS A 24 -31.32 -35.92 -7.03
CA LYS A 24 -30.16 -35.96 -6.12
C LYS A 24 -28.84 -36.17 -6.86
N ALA A 25 -28.81 -37.09 -7.82
CA ALA A 25 -27.61 -37.36 -8.64
C ALA A 25 -27.22 -36.14 -9.49
N VAL A 26 -28.20 -35.47 -10.10
CA VAL A 26 -27.99 -34.23 -10.86
C VAL A 26 -27.48 -33.11 -9.95
N ILE A 27 -28.07 -32.90 -8.77
CA ILE A 27 -27.58 -31.89 -7.81
C ILE A 27 -26.14 -32.20 -7.36
N TYR A 28 -25.84 -33.47 -7.07
CA TYR A 28 -24.49 -33.89 -6.70
C TYR A 28 -23.46 -33.63 -7.81
N LYS A 29 -23.82 -33.93 -9.06
CA LYS A 29 -22.97 -33.67 -10.22
C LYS A 29 -22.89 -32.17 -10.55
N LEU A 30 -23.95 -31.41 -10.34
CA LEU A 30 -23.97 -29.96 -10.54
C LEU A 30 -23.02 -29.27 -9.56
N ASP A 31 -23.04 -29.65 -8.28
CA ASP A 31 -22.11 -29.14 -7.25
C ASP A 31 -20.64 -29.35 -7.63
N SER A 32 -20.33 -30.37 -8.46
CA SER A 32 -18.99 -30.62 -8.97
C SER A 32 -18.55 -29.66 -10.09
N HIS A 33 -19.48 -28.90 -10.68
CA HIS A 33 -19.22 -27.91 -11.74
C HIS A 33 -19.35 -26.47 -11.25
N ILE A 34 -19.87 -26.25 -10.03
CA ILE A 34 -19.90 -24.93 -9.42
C ILE A 34 -18.47 -24.50 -9.11
N SER A 35 -18.10 -23.33 -9.61
CA SER A 35 -16.84 -22.66 -9.27
C SER A 35 -17.13 -21.25 -8.77
N GLY A 36 -16.20 -20.72 -7.98
CA GLY A 36 -16.36 -19.46 -7.31
C GLY A 36 -15.03 -19.09 -6.69
N ARG A 37 -14.58 -17.86 -6.97
CA ARG A 37 -13.34 -17.30 -6.44
C ARG A 37 -13.53 -15.81 -6.17
N GLY A 38 -12.75 -15.28 -5.25
CA GLY A 38 -12.81 -13.87 -4.91
C GLY A 38 -11.69 -13.45 -3.98
N GLU A 39 -11.75 -12.18 -3.61
CA GLU A 39 -10.78 -11.52 -2.74
C GLU A 39 -11.53 -10.67 -1.73
N LEU A 40 -11.12 -10.74 -0.46
CA LEU A 40 -11.49 -9.82 0.59
C LEU A 40 -10.26 -9.01 0.99
N ALA A 41 -10.42 -7.70 1.13
CA ALA A 41 -9.36 -6.78 1.54
C ALA A 41 -9.82 -5.99 2.76
N PHE A 42 -9.03 -6.06 3.85
CA PHE A 42 -9.32 -5.39 5.10
C PHE A 42 -8.12 -4.58 5.57
N PRO A 43 -8.30 -3.40 6.19
CA PRO A 43 -7.19 -2.73 6.85
C PRO A 43 -6.68 -3.59 8.01
N CYS A 44 -5.36 -3.66 8.19
CA CYS A 44 -4.73 -4.44 9.25
C CYS A 44 -4.96 -3.80 10.63
N LEU A 45 -6.14 -4.03 11.20
CA LEU A 45 -6.57 -3.54 12.52
C LEU A 45 -6.74 -4.73 13.48
N PRO A 46 -5.79 -4.98 14.41
CA PRO A 46 -5.86 -6.13 15.31
C PRO A 46 -7.16 -6.19 16.12
N GLY A 47 -7.70 -5.04 16.53
CA GLY A 47 -8.97 -4.94 17.26
C GLY A 47 -10.22 -5.36 16.47
N MET A 48 -10.10 -5.60 15.16
CA MET A 48 -11.21 -6.00 14.29
C MET A 48 -11.22 -7.50 13.97
N LEU A 49 -10.38 -8.31 14.65
CA LEU A 49 -10.24 -9.75 14.40
C LEU A 49 -11.57 -10.50 14.38
N ASP A 50 -12.42 -10.29 15.38
CA ASP A 50 -13.74 -10.94 15.48
C ASP A 50 -14.63 -10.59 14.29
N HIS A 51 -14.66 -9.31 13.94
CA HIS A 51 -15.48 -8.82 12.85
C HIS A 51 -15.04 -9.42 11.50
N TYR A 52 -13.72 -9.41 11.21
CA TYR A 52 -13.20 -9.96 9.96
C TYR A 52 -13.40 -11.46 9.86
N THR A 53 -13.18 -12.20 10.96
CA THR A 53 -13.42 -13.65 10.99
C THR A 53 -14.88 -13.97 10.70
N ASN A 54 -15.82 -13.21 11.30
CA ASN A 54 -17.26 -13.37 11.04
C ASN A 54 -17.65 -13.10 9.58
N ILE A 55 -17.05 -12.11 8.93
CA ILE A 55 -17.28 -11.84 7.51
C ILE A 55 -16.87 -13.04 6.66
N VAL A 56 -15.67 -13.58 6.89
CA VAL A 56 -15.16 -14.73 6.11
C VAL A 56 -16.00 -15.99 6.35
N GLU A 57 -16.35 -16.26 7.62
CA GLU A 57 -17.22 -17.39 7.98
C GLU A 57 -18.60 -17.29 7.33
N SER A 58 -19.22 -16.12 7.41
CA SER A 58 -20.51 -15.84 6.79
C SER A 58 -20.43 -16.05 5.28
N LEU A 59 -19.43 -15.47 4.61
CA LEU A 59 -19.25 -15.62 3.17
C LEU A 59 -19.13 -17.10 2.75
N PHE A 60 -18.29 -17.87 3.44
CA PHE A 60 -18.08 -19.27 3.09
C PHE A 60 -19.33 -20.13 3.35
N SER A 61 -20.10 -19.80 4.40
CA SER A 61 -21.41 -20.41 4.65
C SER A 61 -22.40 -20.11 3.51
N HIS A 62 -22.47 -18.86 3.04
CA HIS A 62 -23.34 -18.47 1.93
C HIS A 62 -22.94 -19.11 0.59
N LEU A 63 -21.65 -19.41 0.41
CA LEU A 63 -21.14 -20.18 -0.74
C LEU A 63 -21.38 -21.70 -0.60
N GLY A 64 -22.10 -22.15 0.44
CA GLY A 64 -22.41 -23.55 0.66
C GLY A 64 -21.20 -24.39 1.09
N ARG A 65 -20.18 -23.75 1.69
CA ARG A 65 -18.96 -24.38 2.21
C ARG A 65 -18.69 -23.91 3.65
N PRO A 66 -19.59 -24.18 4.61
CA PRO A 66 -19.36 -23.83 6.01
C PRO A 66 -18.08 -24.50 6.54
N MET A 67 -17.31 -23.76 7.33
CA MET A 67 -16.05 -24.25 7.89
C MET A 67 -16.28 -25.03 9.20
N PRO A 68 -15.64 -26.19 9.40
CA PRO A 68 -15.60 -26.84 10.70
C PRO A 68 -14.95 -25.94 11.77
N LYS A 69 -15.35 -26.08 13.04
CA LYS A 69 -14.83 -25.27 14.17
C LYS A 69 -13.30 -25.25 14.26
N GLU A 70 -12.65 -26.39 14.02
CA GLU A 70 -11.20 -26.49 14.01
C GLU A 70 -10.57 -25.60 12.92
N ARG A 71 -11.18 -25.57 11.73
CA ARG A 71 -10.72 -24.75 10.61
C ARG A 71 -11.00 -23.26 10.84
N GLN A 72 -12.12 -22.93 11.47
CA GLN A 72 -12.42 -21.57 11.91
C GLN A 72 -11.34 -21.06 12.88
N LEU A 73 -10.94 -21.87 13.87
CA LEU A 73 -9.89 -21.52 14.81
C LEU A 73 -8.52 -21.35 14.12
N GLN A 74 -8.16 -22.26 13.21
CA GLN A 74 -6.92 -22.15 12.42
C GLN A 74 -6.90 -20.88 11.56
N LEU A 75 -8.02 -20.57 10.90
CA LEU A 75 -8.14 -19.35 10.09
C LEU A 75 -8.04 -18.09 10.96
N ARG A 76 -8.74 -18.07 12.11
CA ARG A 76 -8.68 -16.97 13.06
C ARG A 76 -7.26 -16.69 13.53
N GLN A 77 -6.52 -17.72 13.94
CA GLN A 77 -5.11 -17.58 14.35
C GLN A 77 -4.22 -17.06 13.20
N MET A 78 -4.45 -17.51 11.97
CA MET A 78 -3.73 -17.02 10.81
C MET A 78 -4.03 -15.54 10.52
N ILE A 79 -5.30 -15.14 10.60
CA ILE A 79 -5.74 -13.74 10.44
C ILE A 79 -5.14 -12.89 11.55
N GLU A 80 -5.22 -13.30 12.81
CA GLU A 80 -4.67 -12.59 13.96
C GLU A 80 -3.18 -12.29 13.79
N ARG A 81 -2.38 -13.32 13.46
CA ARG A 81 -0.95 -13.16 13.20
C ARG A 81 -0.69 -12.19 12.06
N LYS A 82 -1.45 -12.28 10.95
CA LYS A 82 -1.26 -11.42 9.78
C LYS A 82 -1.74 -9.99 10.01
N LEU A 83 -2.79 -9.78 10.81
CA LEU A 83 -3.21 -8.45 11.25
C LEU A 83 -2.12 -7.79 12.09
N ALA A 84 -1.54 -8.51 13.06
CA ALA A 84 -0.44 -8.01 13.87
C ALA A 84 0.81 -7.71 13.03
N GLU A 85 1.19 -8.62 12.12
CA GLU A 85 2.29 -8.43 11.17
C GLU A 85 2.08 -7.16 10.34
N GLY A 86 0.93 -7.02 9.67
CA GLY A 86 0.66 -5.86 8.83
C GLY A 86 0.53 -4.56 9.61
N PHE A 87 -0.10 -4.57 10.79
CA PHE A 87 -0.23 -3.40 11.65
C PHE A 87 1.13 -2.87 12.11
N ASN A 88 2.05 -3.79 12.46
CA ASN A 88 3.41 -3.42 12.84
C ASN A 88 4.26 -2.93 11.65
N VAL A 89 3.93 -3.36 10.42
CA VAL A 89 4.62 -2.92 9.19
C VAL A 89 4.16 -1.53 8.73
N SER A 90 2.85 -1.28 8.66
CA SER A 90 2.30 0.01 8.22
C SER A 90 0.82 0.16 8.60
N THR A 91 0.38 1.37 8.96
CA THR A 91 -1.05 1.66 9.22
C THR A 91 -1.93 1.55 7.98
N THR A 92 -1.34 1.50 6.79
CA THR A 92 -2.05 1.32 5.52
C THR A 92 -1.95 -0.10 5.00
N SER A 93 -1.30 -1.01 5.75
CA SER A 93 -1.27 -2.42 5.41
C SER A 93 -2.68 -2.98 5.30
N ILE A 94 -2.87 -3.79 4.27
CA ILE A 94 -4.11 -4.45 3.94
C ILE A 94 -3.92 -5.95 4.10
N LEU A 95 -4.76 -6.58 4.90
CA LEU A 95 -4.94 -8.02 4.94
C LEU A 95 -5.76 -8.43 3.71
N VAL A 96 -5.19 -9.30 2.89
CA VAL A 96 -5.83 -9.82 1.69
C VAL A 96 -6.10 -11.30 1.85
N ILE A 97 -7.37 -11.70 1.71
CA ILE A 97 -7.83 -13.08 1.75
C ILE A 97 -8.36 -13.45 0.36
N GLN A 98 -7.56 -14.21 -0.38
CA GLN A 98 -7.98 -14.80 -1.64
C GLN A 98 -8.58 -16.17 -1.40
N TYR A 99 -9.69 -16.48 -2.06
CA TYR A 99 -10.37 -17.75 -1.87
C TYR A 99 -10.88 -18.32 -3.19
N GLU A 100 -10.96 -19.65 -3.25
CA GLU A 100 -11.54 -20.40 -4.37
C GLU A 100 -12.23 -21.68 -3.86
N LEU A 101 -13.33 -22.06 -4.50
CA LEU A 101 -14.00 -23.34 -4.27
C LEU A 101 -13.07 -24.51 -4.66
N VAL A 102 -12.85 -25.43 -3.73
CA VAL A 102 -12.02 -26.61 -3.98
C VAL A 102 -12.71 -27.52 -5.00
N LYS A 103 -11.97 -27.91 -6.04
CA LYS A 103 -12.45 -28.86 -7.05
C LYS A 103 -12.61 -30.27 -6.46
N PRO A 104 -13.56 -31.07 -6.97
CA PRO A 104 -13.75 -32.47 -6.57
C PRO A 104 -12.44 -33.30 -6.64
N PRO A 105 -12.25 -34.32 -5.79
CA PRO A 105 -13.25 -34.96 -4.90
C PRO A 105 -13.39 -34.32 -3.52
N LYS A 106 -12.53 -33.35 -3.18
CA LYS A 106 -12.60 -32.63 -1.89
C LYS A 106 -13.68 -31.55 -1.96
N LYS A 107 -14.34 -31.30 -0.83
CA LYS A 107 -15.28 -30.17 -0.67
C LYS A 107 -14.70 -29.18 0.33
N GLY A 108 -14.74 -27.89 0.01
CA GLY A 108 -14.30 -26.82 0.90
C GLY A 108 -13.90 -25.57 0.15
N MET A 109 -13.28 -24.64 0.88
CA MET A 109 -12.65 -23.44 0.34
C MET A 109 -11.13 -23.57 0.47
N ALA A 110 -10.41 -23.30 -0.60
CA ALA A 110 -8.99 -22.97 -0.53
C ALA A 110 -8.90 -21.48 -0.23
N CYS A 111 -8.07 -21.09 0.74
CA CYS A 111 -7.84 -19.70 1.07
C CYS A 111 -6.36 -19.42 1.27
N GLN A 112 -5.93 -18.25 0.80
CA GLN A 112 -4.60 -17.71 1.04
C GLN A 112 -4.74 -16.37 1.73
N VAL A 113 -4.07 -16.20 2.87
CA VAL A 113 -4.07 -14.97 3.65
C VAL A 113 -2.70 -14.33 3.55
N THR A 114 -2.67 -13.12 3.01
CA THR A 114 -1.46 -12.34 2.78
C THR A 114 -1.63 -10.94 3.36
N VAL A 115 -0.51 -10.25 3.56
CA VAL A 115 -0.49 -8.83 3.89
C VAL A 115 0.12 -8.12 2.70
N ARG A 116 -0.53 -7.06 2.26
CA ARG A 116 0.01 -6.11 1.29
C ARG A 116 0.20 -4.79 2.00
N SER A 117 1.43 -4.28 2.04
CA SER A 117 1.73 -2.94 2.51
C SER A 117 1.91 -2.05 1.28
N PRO A 118 0.92 -1.22 0.92
CA PRO A 118 1.12 -0.30 -0.18
C PRO A 118 2.26 0.66 0.19
N SER A 119 3.20 0.85 -0.73
CA SER A 119 4.28 1.80 -0.52
C SER A 119 3.73 3.21 -0.29
N LEU A 120 4.52 4.08 0.33
CA LEU A 120 4.10 5.47 0.52
C LEU A 120 3.79 6.14 -0.83
N GLY A 121 4.53 5.80 -1.89
CA GLY A 121 4.27 6.27 -3.26
C GLY A 121 2.94 5.78 -3.83
N GLU A 122 2.61 4.50 -3.67
CA GLU A 122 1.33 3.94 -4.13
C GLU A 122 0.12 4.58 -3.42
N GLN A 123 0.28 4.94 -2.14
CA GLN A 123 -0.76 5.66 -1.40
C GLN A 123 -0.99 7.05 -1.97
N TYR A 124 0.10 7.77 -2.30
CA TYR A 124 0.03 9.10 -2.88
C TYR A 124 -0.50 9.09 -4.31
N GLU A 125 -0.18 8.08 -5.12
CA GLU A 125 -0.80 7.87 -6.44
C GLU A 125 -2.33 7.75 -6.31
N SER A 126 -2.82 6.93 -5.37
CA SER A 126 -4.26 6.85 -5.10
C SER A 126 -4.86 8.18 -4.61
N TRP A 127 -4.08 9.06 -3.96
CA TRP A 127 -4.57 10.37 -3.53
C TRP A 127 -4.71 11.32 -4.71
N VAL A 128 -3.74 11.34 -5.62
CA VAL A 128 -3.78 12.15 -6.85
C VAL A 128 -5.01 11.80 -7.68
N GLU A 129 -5.34 10.51 -7.79
CA GLU A 129 -6.54 10.07 -8.53
C GLU A 129 -7.86 10.50 -7.88
N LYS A 130 -7.92 10.51 -6.54
CA LYS A 130 -9.19 10.60 -5.79
C LYS A 130 -9.45 11.96 -5.15
N ARG A 131 -8.45 12.85 -5.06
CA ARG A 131 -8.56 14.14 -4.37
C ARG A 131 -8.38 15.31 -5.34
N LYS A 132 -9.15 16.38 -5.13
CA LYS A 132 -8.96 17.65 -5.83
C LYS A 132 -7.87 18.48 -5.13
N PRO A 133 -6.96 19.15 -5.87
CA PRO A 133 -5.95 20.05 -5.28
C PRO A 133 -6.54 21.20 -4.44
N PRO A 134 -5.75 21.82 -3.53
CA PRO A 134 -4.38 21.45 -3.17
C PRO A 134 -4.33 20.31 -2.15
N LEU A 135 -3.38 19.39 -2.35
CA LEU A 135 -3.23 18.20 -1.50
C LEU A 135 -2.59 18.48 -0.15
N PHE A 136 -1.82 19.58 -0.02
CA PHE A 136 -0.96 19.86 1.13
C PHE A 136 -1.14 21.29 1.69
N GLY A 137 -2.35 21.86 1.60
CA GLY A 137 -2.64 23.25 1.98
C GLY A 137 -2.33 24.25 0.86
N SER A 138 -2.95 25.42 0.91
CA SER A 138 -2.92 26.39 -0.20
C SER A 138 -1.78 27.41 -0.14
N TYR A 139 -1.10 27.51 1.00
CA TYR A 139 -0.12 28.56 1.27
C TYR A 139 1.21 27.94 1.71
N PRO A 140 2.35 28.58 1.39
CA PRO A 140 3.64 28.20 1.94
C PRO A 140 3.60 28.23 3.46
N ASP A 141 4.39 27.36 4.08
CA ASP A 141 4.52 27.31 5.52
C ASP A 141 5.03 28.66 6.07
N ALA A 142 4.25 29.30 6.93
CA ALA A 142 4.56 30.63 7.45
C ALA A 142 5.87 30.64 8.25
N ARG A 143 6.21 29.52 8.90
CA ARG A 143 7.40 29.37 9.72
C ARG A 143 8.63 29.20 8.86
N VAL A 144 8.54 28.39 7.79
CA VAL A 144 9.60 28.33 6.76
C VAL A 144 9.87 29.73 6.20
N LEU A 145 8.82 30.49 5.86
CA LEU A 145 8.98 31.85 5.36
C LEU A 145 9.64 32.79 6.39
N ALA A 146 9.27 32.68 7.67
CA ALA A 146 9.87 33.46 8.74
C ALA A 146 11.36 33.11 8.94
N THR A 147 11.71 31.82 9.02
CA THR A 147 13.09 31.35 9.15
C THR A 147 13.96 31.82 8.00
N VAL A 148 13.45 31.77 6.76
CA VAL A 148 14.18 32.28 5.59
C VAL A 148 14.40 33.80 5.68
N ALA A 149 13.42 34.55 6.20
CA ALA A 149 13.56 35.99 6.37
C ALA A 149 14.64 36.39 7.40
N GLU A 150 14.95 35.52 8.38
CA GLU A 150 16.02 35.76 9.37
C GLU A 150 17.42 35.80 8.74
N PHE A 151 17.63 35.18 7.57
CA PHE A 151 18.89 35.29 6.83
C PHE A 151 19.06 36.64 6.15
N GLY A 152 17.99 37.43 5.98
CA GLY A 152 18.02 38.78 5.41
C GLY A 152 17.38 38.88 4.03
N GLU A 153 16.77 40.04 3.77
CA GLU A 153 16.18 40.38 2.49
C GLU A 153 17.31 40.61 1.46
N ASN A 154 17.26 39.90 0.33
CA ASN A 154 18.26 39.88 -0.78
C ASN A 154 19.39 38.84 -0.70
N ILE A 155 19.30 37.82 0.15
CA ILE A 155 20.22 36.66 0.09
C ILE A 155 19.61 35.54 -0.76
N SER A 156 20.41 34.99 -1.69
CA SER A 156 20.08 33.74 -2.37
C SER A 156 20.60 32.55 -1.56
N LEU A 157 19.70 31.89 -0.82
CA LEU A 157 20.01 30.71 -0.04
C LEU A 157 20.05 29.46 -0.93
N LYS A 158 20.81 28.45 -0.49
CA LYS A 158 20.72 27.07 -0.98
C LYS A 158 19.85 26.27 -0.02
N ILE A 159 18.67 25.86 -0.49
CA ILE A 159 17.63 25.24 0.33
C ILE A 159 17.36 23.83 -0.17
N LEU A 160 17.28 22.87 0.75
CA LEU A 160 16.75 21.53 0.49
C LEU A 160 15.34 21.41 1.07
N ASP A 161 14.36 21.09 0.24
CA ASP A 161 12.98 20.77 0.64
C ASP A 161 12.77 19.25 0.57
N VAL A 162 12.79 18.57 1.72
CA VAL A 162 12.56 17.13 1.81
C VAL A 162 11.07 16.86 1.94
N GLY A 163 10.54 16.00 1.08
CA GLY A 163 9.10 15.74 0.97
C GLY A 163 8.33 16.94 0.41
N GLY A 164 8.94 17.70 -0.50
CA GLY A 164 8.36 18.94 -1.03
C GLY A 164 7.06 18.77 -1.81
N GLY A 165 6.66 17.53 -2.12
CA GLY A 165 5.40 17.21 -2.77
C GLY A 165 5.24 17.95 -4.10
N THR A 166 4.11 18.65 -4.25
CA THR A 166 3.81 19.48 -5.43
C THR A 166 4.41 20.89 -5.37
N GLY A 167 5.32 21.15 -4.42
CA GLY A 167 6.09 22.39 -4.31
C GLY A 167 5.46 23.49 -3.45
N ARG A 168 4.70 23.13 -2.40
CA ARG A 168 4.04 24.10 -1.48
C ARG A 168 5.02 25.17 -0.97
N ASN A 169 6.20 24.74 -0.52
CA ASN A 169 7.23 25.65 -0.01
C ASN A 169 8.26 25.95 -1.10
N ALA A 170 8.69 24.94 -1.84
CA ALA A 170 9.73 25.08 -2.85
C ALA A 170 9.43 26.13 -3.93
N LEU A 171 8.22 26.16 -4.50
CA LEU A 171 7.88 27.10 -5.58
C LEU A 171 7.90 28.57 -5.08
N PRO A 172 7.22 28.95 -3.98
CA PRO A 172 7.34 30.31 -3.44
C PRO A 172 8.77 30.73 -3.07
N LEU A 173 9.60 29.81 -2.57
CA LEU A 173 11.00 30.11 -2.22
C LEU A 173 11.86 30.33 -3.47
N ALA A 174 11.68 29.53 -4.51
CA ALA A 174 12.37 29.71 -5.79
C ALA A 174 11.96 31.02 -6.48
N ARG A 175 10.68 31.40 -6.43
CA ARG A 175 10.20 32.71 -6.93
C ARG A 175 10.85 33.90 -6.23
N LYS A 176 11.31 33.73 -4.98
CA LYS A 176 12.06 34.74 -4.23
C LYS A 176 13.56 34.78 -4.56
N GLY A 177 14.02 33.93 -5.49
CA GLY A 177 15.42 33.89 -5.95
C GLY A 177 16.34 32.98 -5.15
N HIS A 178 15.80 32.11 -4.30
CA HIS A 178 16.59 31.06 -3.64
C HIS A 178 16.83 29.88 -4.58
N ASN A 179 17.96 29.19 -4.41
CA ASN A 179 18.23 27.93 -5.09
C ASN A 179 17.62 26.79 -4.27
N VAL A 180 16.57 26.16 -4.80
CA VAL A 180 15.82 25.11 -4.09
C VAL A 180 15.98 23.78 -4.81
N ASP A 181 16.50 22.79 -4.09
CA ASP A 181 16.44 21.39 -4.47
C ASP A 181 15.31 20.71 -3.69
N VAL A 182 14.55 19.85 -4.34
CA VAL A 182 13.46 19.08 -3.73
C VAL A 182 13.81 17.60 -3.74
N LEU A 183 13.75 16.93 -2.60
CA LEU A 183 13.83 15.48 -2.50
C LEU A 183 12.41 14.93 -2.29
N GLU A 184 11.86 14.23 -3.28
CA GLU A 184 10.50 13.71 -3.24
C GLU A 184 10.49 12.23 -3.65
N LEU A 185 9.68 11.40 -2.98
CA LEU A 185 9.63 9.96 -3.29
C LEU A 185 8.58 9.63 -4.36
N THR A 186 7.55 10.47 -4.48
CA THR A 186 6.32 10.18 -5.22
C THR A 186 6.41 10.64 -6.68
N PRO A 187 6.40 9.73 -7.67
CA PRO A 187 6.52 10.10 -9.08
C PRO A 187 5.46 11.09 -9.56
N ALA A 188 4.20 10.91 -9.16
CA ALA A 188 3.10 11.78 -9.58
C ALA A 188 3.22 13.22 -9.04
N PHE A 189 3.85 13.41 -7.87
CA PHE A 189 4.11 14.76 -7.33
C PHE A 189 5.28 15.41 -8.04
N ILE A 190 6.32 14.64 -8.34
CA ILE A 190 7.48 15.08 -9.13
C ILE A 190 7.02 15.59 -10.50
N GLU A 191 6.19 14.83 -11.22
CA GLU A 191 5.67 15.24 -12.53
C GLU A 191 4.91 16.58 -12.45
N GLN A 192 4.01 16.74 -11.47
CA GLN A 192 3.28 17.99 -11.27
C GLN A 192 4.21 19.17 -10.93
N LEU A 193 5.22 18.92 -10.10
CA LEU A 193 6.20 19.93 -9.71
C LEU A 193 7.08 20.34 -10.90
N GLU A 194 7.56 19.40 -11.70
CA GLU A 194 8.35 19.66 -12.91
C GLU A 194 7.56 20.49 -13.93
N ILE A 195 6.25 20.21 -14.11
CA ILE A 195 5.37 21.02 -14.96
C ILE A 195 5.29 22.46 -14.42
N ALA A 196 5.13 22.65 -13.12
CA ALA A 196 5.07 23.99 -12.51
C ALA A 196 6.40 24.74 -12.66
N ILE A 197 7.53 24.06 -12.43
CA ILE A 197 8.89 24.60 -12.60
C ILE A 197 9.09 25.08 -14.05
N ALA A 198 8.72 24.25 -15.03
CA ALA A 198 8.85 24.58 -16.45
C ALA A 198 7.94 25.73 -16.88
N THR A 199 6.70 25.76 -16.38
CA THR A 199 5.71 26.80 -16.68
C THR A 199 6.18 28.18 -16.23
N GLU A 200 6.89 28.24 -15.10
CA GLU A 200 7.35 29.49 -14.49
C GLU A 200 8.83 29.79 -14.77
N ASN A 201 9.51 28.92 -15.51
CA ASN A 201 10.95 29.00 -15.81
C ASN A 201 11.81 29.17 -14.54
N LEU A 202 11.50 28.40 -13.50
CA LEU A 202 12.20 28.44 -12.22
C LEU A 202 13.48 27.59 -12.29
N SER A 203 14.56 28.08 -11.67
CA SER A 203 15.80 27.31 -11.51
C SER A 203 15.72 26.47 -10.24
N MET A 204 15.22 25.25 -10.39
CA MET A 204 15.04 24.28 -9.31
C MET A 204 15.41 22.88 -9.78
N ASN A 205 15.91 22.04 -8.87
CA ASN A 205 16.11 20.62 -9.16
C ASN A 205 15.15 19.77 -8.34
N VAL A 206 14.64 18.69 -8.93
CA VAL A 206 13.83 17.69 -8.24
C VAL A 206 14.56 16.36 -8.30
N VAL A 207 14.79 15.75 -7.15
CA VAL A 207 15.45 14.46 -6.99
C VAL A 207 14.43 13.46 -6.50
N LYS A 208 14.23 12.39 -7.29
CA LYS A 208 13.41 11.25 -6.85
C LYS A 208 14.18 10.42 -5.83
N GLY A 209 13.67 10.29 -4.61
CA GLY A 209 14.28 9.42 -3.61
C GLY A 209 13.54 9.37 -2.29
N ASP A 210 13.76 8.28 -1.55
CA ASP A 210 13.32 8.14 -0.16
C ASP A 210 14.44 8.61 0.77
N ILE A 211 14.15 9.58 1.65
CA ILE A 211 15.11 10.06 2.63
C ILE A 211 15.53 8.97 3.62
N LEU A 212 14.74 7.93 3.84
CA LEU A 212 15.10 6.81 4.70
C LEU A 212 15.92 5.73 3.98
N ASP A 213 16.00 5.77 2.64
CA ASP A 213 16.86 4.84 1.90
C ASP A 213 18.35 5.17 2.13
N PRO A 214 19.16 4.21 2.64
CA PRO A 214 20.59 4.38 2.82
C PRO A 214 21.37 4.63 1.52
N LEU A 215 20.78 4.51 0.33
CA LEU A 215 21.40 4.81 -0.96
C LEU A 215 21.04 6.21 -1.49
N THR A 216 19.96 6.83 -1.00
CA THR A 216 19.62 8.21 -1.36
C THR A 216 20.68 9.17 -0.84
N ARG A 217 21.29 9.93 -1.74
CA ARG A 217 22.34 10.92 -1.45
C ARG A 217 21.92 12.28 -2.01
N MET A 218 22.12 13.32 -1.20
CA MET A 218 22.17 14.71 -1.64
C MET A 218 23.61 15.20 -1.52
N GLN A 219 23.89 16.41 -2.02
CA GLN A 219 25.23 16.98 -1.90
C GLN A 219 25.58 17.23 -0.42
N PRO A 220 26.68 16.64 0.10
CA PRO A 220 27.06 16.83 1.51
C PRO A 220 27.50 18.27 1.80
N ALA A 221 27.19 18.76 3.00
CA ALA A 221 27.60 20.06 3.52
C ALA A 221 27.37 21.25 2.56
N PHE A 222 26.26 21.24 1.81
CA PHE A 222 26.00 22.18 0.72
C PHE A 222 24.87 23.16 1.02
N TYR A 223 23.83 22.71 1.71
CA TYR A 223 22.63 23.50 1.94
C TYR A 223 22.78 24.38 3.19
N GLN A 224 22.28 25.60 3.11
CA GLN A 224 22.26 26.56 4.23
C GLN A 224 21.02 26.34 5.11
N LEU A 225 19.94 25.83 4.51
CA LEU A 225 18.70 25.48 5.17
C LEU A 225 18.19 24.17 4.57
N ALA A 226 17.81 23.22 5.43
CA ALA A 226 17.00 22.09 5.01
C ALA A 226 15.67 22.11 5.76
N ILE A 227 14.58 21.99 5.01
CA ILE A 227 13.21 21.97 5.52
C ILE A 227 12.59 20.60 5.26
N ALA A 228 11.74 20.17 6.19
CA ALA A 228 10.92 18.98 6.02
C ALA A 228 9.60 19.23 6.74
N THR A 229 8.61 19.69 5.98
CA THR A 229 7.27 19.99 6.51
C THR A 229 6.34 18.81 6.30
N GLU A 230 5.64 18.34 7.34
CA GLU A 230 4.71 17.19 7.27
C GLU A 230 5.37 15.84 6.93
N VAL A 231 6.69 15.72 7.08
CA VAL A 231 7.43 14.47 6.78
C VAL A 231 7.48 13.54 7.99
N VAL A 232 7.67 14.12 9.19
CA VAL A 232 7.91 13.36 10.43
C VAL A 232 6.70 12.52 10.85
N SER A 233 5.48 12.92 10.47
CA SER A 233 4.24 12.16 10.71
C SER A 233 4.23 10.77 10.06
N HIS A 234 5.14 10.51 9.13
CA HIS A 234 5.27 9.21 8.47
C HIS A 234 6.25 8.25 9.16
N PHE A 235 7.03 8.72 10.15
CA PHE A 235 8.00 7.88 10.86
C PHE A 235 7.33 7.03 11.93
N ARG A 236 7.84 5.80 12.11
CA ARG A 236 7.22 4.77 12.97
C ARG A 236 8.00 4.49 14.23
N ASP A 237 9.30 4.74 14.19
CA ASP A 237 10.20 4.49 15.31
C ASP A 237 11.26 5.58 15.43
N VAL A 238 11.95 5.57 16.56
CA VAL A 238 13.00 6.54 16.89
C VAL A 238 14.22 6.38 15.97
N GLU A 239 14.47 5.19 15.42
CA GLU A 239 15.60 4.95 14.54
C GLU A 239 15.41 5.61 13.17
N GLN A 240 14.19 5.62 12.64
CA GLN A 240 13.85 6.35 11.42
C GLN A 240 14.03 7.85 11.60
N LEU A 241 13.55 8.41 12.72
CA LEU A 241 13.77 9.83 13.04
C LEU A 241 15.27 10.14 13.21
N ARG A 242 16.01 9.27 13.89
CA ARG A 242 17.46 9.40 14.05
C ARG A 242 18.19 9.37 12.71
N LEU A 243 17.84 8.44 11.82
CA LEU A 243 18.42 8.34 10.48
C LEU A 243 18.11 9.58 9.65
N PHE A 244 16.86 10.04 9.68
CA PHE A 244 16.42 11.25 9.02
C PHE A 244 17.23 12.48 9.46
N LEU A 245 17.29 12.73 10.78
CA LEU A 245 18.07 13.82 11.37
C LEU A 245 19.57 13.76 11.01
N ALA A 246 20.14 12.55 11.02
CA ALA A 246 21.53 12.33 10.64
C ALA A 246 21.76 12.72 9.17
N LYS A 247 20.91 12.26 8.25
CA LYS A 247 21.02 12.60 6.83
C LYS A 247 20.81 14.08 6.56
N MET A 248 19.83 14.70 7.21
CA MET A 248 19.63 16.15 7.12
C MET A 248 20.87 16.92 7.57
N SER A 249 21.48 16.50 8.67
CA SER A 249 22.73 17.09 9.18
C SER A 249 23.90 16.91 8.21
N ASP A 250 24.01 15.76 7.53
CA ASP A 250 25.07 15.51 6.53
C ASP A 250 24.95 16.45 5.31
N PHE A 251 23.73 16.91 5.00
CA PHE A 251 23.47 17.76 3.83
C PHE A 251 23.71 19.24 4.11
N ILE A 252 23.64 19.66 5.37
CA ILE A 252 23.77 21.06 5.76
C ILE A 252 25.22 21.48 5.98
N CYS A 253 25.58 22.68 5.54
CA CYS A 253 26.90 23.26 5.81
C CYS A 253 27.07 23.66 7.29
N PRO A 254 28.30 23.73 7.83
CA PRO A 254 28.53 24.25 9.19
C PRO A 254 27.85 25.61 9.42
N GLY A 255 27.05 25.72 10.48
CA GLY A 255 26.28 26.94 10.80
C GLY A 255 24.94 27.08 10.07
N GLY A 256 24.57 26.12 9.20
CA GLY A 256 23.24 26.07 8.60
C GLY A 256 22.17 25.54 9.57
N ILE A 257 20.90 25.72 9.20
CA ILE A 257 19.75 25.45 10.07
C ILE A 257 18.96 24.24 9.57
N ASN A 258 18.65 23.32 10.48
CA ASN A 258 17.65 22.26 10.31
C ASN A 258 16.31 22.75 10.85
N SER A 259 15.27 22.73 10.01
CA SER A 259 13.93 23.18 10.40
C SER A 259 12.89 22.09 10.12
N GLU A 260 12.47 21.38 11.17
CA GLU A 260 11.43 20.35 11.13
C GLU A 260 10.12 20.92 11.69
N TYR A 261 9.06 20.94 10.89
CA TYR A 261 7.73 21.41 11.28
C TYR A 261 6.63 20.44 10.87
#